data_AF-A0A842U6T5-F1
#
_entry.id   AF-A0A842U6T5-F1
#
_cell.length_a   1.000
_cell.length_b   1.000
_cell.length_c   1.000
_cell.angle_alpha   90.00
_cell.angle_beta   90.00
_cell.angle_gamma   90.00
#
_symmetry.space_group_name_H-M   'P 1'
#
loop_
_entity.id
_entity.type
_entity.pdbx_description
1 polymer ?
#
loop_
_entity_poly.entity_id
_entity_poly.type
_entity_poly.pdbx_seq_one_letter_code
_entity_poly.pdbx_strand_id
1 'polypeptide(L)' 'MLLTHRVRIYPTQSQEDALWNLSEKCRLLYNFVLHERIQAWKKNKKKPKKQRKYVSYTDQQN' A
#
# COMPACT_ATOMS: atom_id res chain seq x y z
N MET A 1 29.91 6.90 18.80
CA MET A 1 28.85 5.92 18.48
C MET A 1 28.57 6.00 16.99
N LEU A 2 28.80 4.92 16.23
CA LEU A 2 28.39 4.86 14.82
C LEU A 2 26.86 4.66 14.78
N LEU A 3 26.12 5.70 14.42
CA LEU A 3 24.65 5.71 14.45
C LEU A 3 24.02 4.77 13.41
N THR A 4 24.77 4.39 12.38
CA THR A 4 24.35 3.39 11.40
C THR A 4 25.54 2.53 10.99
N HIS A 5 25.32 1.21 10.93
CA HIS A 5 26.31 0.23 10.46
C HIS A 5 25.73 -0.47 9.24
N ARG A 6 26.46 -0.47 8.12
CA ARG A 6 26.06 -1.19 6.91
C ARG A 6 26.29 -2.68 7.13
N VAL A 7 25.25 -3.39 7.57
CA VAL A 7 25.25 -4.85 7.62
C VAL A 7 24.92 -5.36 6.22
N ARG A 8 25.82 -6.14 5.64
CA ARG A 8 25.53 -6.88 4.40
C ARG A 8 24.77 -8.14 4.77
N ILE A 9 23.53 -8.24 4.29
CA ILE A 9 22.68 -9.41 4.50
C ILE A 9 22.99 -10.40 3.37
N TYR A 10 23.28 -11.64 3.72
CA TYR A 10 23.41 -12.75 2.79
C TYR A 10 22.22 -13.69 3.02
N PRO A 11 21.09 -13.44 2.34
CA PRO A 11 19.93 -14.29 2.50
C PRO A 11 20.22 -15.69 1.96
N THR A 12 19.67 -16.69 2.63
CA THR A 12 19.54 -18.03 2.06
C THR A 12 18.48 -18.02 0.95
N GLN A 13 18.51 -19.01 0.05
CA GLN A 13 17.53 -19.10 -1.04
C GLN A 13 16.08 -19.04 -0.53
N SER A 14 15.78 -19.76 0.57
CA SER A 14 14.44 -19.77 1.16
C SER A 14 13.99 -18.41 1.71
N GLN A 15 14.93 -17.61 2.23
CA GLN A 15 14.64 -16.24 2.68
C GLN A 15 14.38 -15.31 1.51
N GLU A 16 15.14 -15.45 0.42
CA GLU A 16 14.91 -14.68 -0.80
C GLU A 16 13.53 -15.02 -1.41
N ASP A 17 13.20 -16.30 -1.51
CA ASP A 17 11.89 -16.76 -2.00
C ASP A 17 10.75 -16.23 -1.12
N ALA A 18 10.92 -16.25 0.21
CA ALA A 18 9.94 -15.71 1.14
C ALA A 18 9.73 -14.20 0.94
N LEU A 19 10.81 -13.43 0.77
CA LEU A 19 10.76 -11.99 0.53
C LEU A 19 10.10 -11.67 -0.81
N TRP A 20 10.40 -12.42 -1.87
CA TRP A 20 9.74 -12.28 -3.17
C TRP A 20 8.24 -12.56 -3.08
N ASN A 21 7.86 -13.68 -2.46
CA ASN A 21 6.45 -14.04 -2.28
C ASN A 21 5.68 -12.99 -1.47
N LEU A 22 6.28 -12.48 -0.40
CA LEU A 22 5.68 -11.42 0.41
C LEU A 22 5.52 -10.13 -0.40
N SER A 23 6.57 -9.73 -1.11
CA SER A 23 6.57 -8.51 -1.92
C SER A 23 5.51 -8.56 -3.00
N GLU A 24 5.36 -9.70 -3.69
CA GLU A 24 4.33 -9.89 -4.71
C GLU A 24 2.92 -9.83 -4.11
N LYS A 25 2.68 -10.47 -2.96
CA LYS A 25 1.38 -10.37 -2.27
C LYS A 25 1.06 -8.94 -1.86
N CYS A 26 2.03 -8.21 -1.31
CA CYS A 26 1.88 -6.80 -0.96
C CYS A 26 1.59 -5.93 -2.19
N ARG A 27 2.30 -6.16 -3.30
CA ARG A 27 2.10 -5.46 -4.58
C ARG A 27 0.67 -5.67 -5.11
N LEU A 28 0.20 -6.91 -5.10
CA LEU A 28 -1.16 -7.25 -5.52
C LEU A 28 -2.20 -6.58 -4.63
N LEU A 29 -2.07 -6.72 -3.30
CA LEU A 29 -2.98 -6.12 -2.33
C LEU A 29 -3.05 -4.60 -2.49
N TYR A 30 -1.89 -3.94 -2.58
CA TYR A 30 -1.82 -2.49 -2.79
C TYR A 30 -2.55 -2.08 -4.08
N ASN A 31 -2.29 -2.77 -5.19
CA ASN A 31 -2.91 -2.46 -6.48
C ASN A 31 -4.43 -2.67 -6.46
N PHE A 32 -4.93 -3.71 -5.82
CA PHE A 32 -6.37 -3.94 -5.68
C PHE A 32 -7.04 -2.82 -4.89
N VAL A 33 -6.51 -2.50 -3.70
CA VAL A 33 -7.07 -1.44 -2.84
C VAL A 33 -6.97 -0.07 -3.52
N LEU A 34 -5.85 0.21 -4.22
CA LEU A 34 -5.68 1.44 -4.98
C LEU A 34 -6.71 1.54 -6.11
N HIS A 35 -6.95 0.45 -6.84
CA HIS A 35 -7.95 0.42 -7.89
C HIS A 35 -9.35 0.72 -7.32
N GLU A 36 -9.74 0.07 -6.23
CA GLU A 36 -11.02 0.33 -5.55
C GLU A 36 -11.16 1.80 -5.13
N ARG A 37 -10.09 2.38 -4.57
CA ARG A 37 -10.05 3.79 -4.17
C ARG A 37 -10.24 4.72 -5.36
N ILE A 38 -9.58 4.45 -6.48
CA ILE A 38 -9.72 5.22 -7.72
C ILE A 38 -11.17 5.14 -8.22
N GLN A 39 -11.79 3.96 -8.20
CA GLN A 39 -13.18 3.79 -8.63
C GLN A 39 -14.15 4.51 -7.70
N ALA A 40 -13.97 4.42 -6.39
CA ALA A 40 -14.78 5.15 -5.40
C ALA A 40 -14.67 6.67 -5.62
N TRP A 41 -13.47 7.18 -5.85
CA TRP A 41 -13.26 8.58 -6.17
C TRP A 41 -13.94 8.99 -7.48
N LYS A 42 -13.79 8.19 -8.55
CA LYS A 42 -14.45 8.43 -9.85
C LYS A 42 -15.98 8.44 -9.74
N LYS A 43 -16.57 7.63 -8.87
CA LYS A 43 -18.02 7.62 -8.59
C LYS A 43 -18.42 8.86 -7.79
N ASN A 44 -17.69 9.22 -6.73
CA ASN A 44 -18.05 10.33 -5.85
C ASN A 44 -17.81 11.71 -6.48
N LYS A 45 -16.80 11.89 -7.34
CA LYS A 45 -16.58 13.17 -8.03
C LYS A 45 -17.75 13.59 -8.93
N LYS A 46 -18.50 12.63 -9.46
CA LYS A 46 -19.69 12.86 -10.31
C LYS A 46 -20.91 13.31 -9.51
N LYS A 47 -20.92 13.13 -8.17
CA LYS A 47 -22.02 13.55 -7.31
C LYS A 47 -22.01 15.07 -7.09
N PRO A 48 -23.18 15.68 -6.77
CA PRO A 48 -23.25 17.08 -6.33
C PRO A 48 -22.34 17.33 -5.11
N LYS A 49 -21.73 18.52 -5.00
CA LYS A 49 -20.72 18.86 -3.98
C LYS A 49 -21.15 18.50 -2.55
N LYS A 50 -22.44 18.74 -2.21
CA LYS A 50 -23.03 18.45 -0.89
C LYS A 50 -23.13 16.95 -0.56
N GLN A 51 -23.05 16.08 -1.56
CA GLN A 51 -23.20 14.61 -1.42
C GLN A 51 -21.89 13.86 -1.69
N ARG A 52 -20.79 14.57 -2.00
CA ARG A 52 -19.49 13.94 -2.23
C ARG A 52 -18.92 13.48 -0.89
N LYS A 53 -18.73 12.17 -0.74
CA LYS A 53 -17.97 11.60 0.38
C LYS A 53 -16.61 11.17 -0.15
N TYR A 54 -15.55 11.77 0.37
CA TYR A 54 -14.17 11.37 0.08
C TYR A 54 -13.63 10.70 1.33
N VAL A 55 -12.99 9.56 1.17
CA VAL A 55 -12.24 8.94 2.26
C VAL A 55 -10.91 9.69 2.36
N SER A 56 -10.73 10.45 3.44
CA SER A 56 -9.48 11.17 3.72
C SER A 56 -8.45 10.20 4.33
N TYR A 57 -7.19 10.63 4.36
CA TYR A 57 -6.13 9.83 4.98
C TYR A 57 -6.38 9.58 6.48
N THR A 58 -6.95 10.57 7.19
CA THR A 58 -7.28 10.44 8.61
C THR A 58 -8.43 9.48 8.88
N ASP A 59 -9.35 9.31 7.93
CA ASP A 59 -10.45 8.33 8.04
C ASP A 59 -9.97 6.87 7.90
N GLN A 60 -8.72 6.66 7.46
CA GLN A 60 -8.15 5.34 7.18
C GLN A 60 -7.24 4.81 8.30
N GLN A 61 -6.93 5.64 9.30
CA GLN A 61 -6.00 5.29 10.39
C GLN A 61 -6.69 4.69 11.64
N ASN A 62 -8.03 4.64 11.65
CA ASN A 62 -8.87 4.07 12.71
C ASN A 62 -9.69 2.89 12.16
#